data_AF-A0A7C3YMC9-F1
#
_entry.id   AF-A0A7C3YMC9-F1
#
_cell.length_a   1.000
_cell.length_b   1.000
_cell.length_c   1.000
_cell.angle_alpha   90.00
_cell.angle_beta   90.00
_cell.angle_gamma   90.00
#
_symmetry.space_group_name_H-M   'P 1'
#
loop_
_entity.id
_entity.type
_entity.pdbx_description
1 polymer ?
#
loop_
_entity_poly.entity_id
_entity_poly.type
_entity_poly.pdbx_seq_one_letter_code
_entity_poly.pdbx_strand_id
1 'polypeptide(L)'
;AALLLLRRLDMGTAAVLTVVFGTWAGDTMAYFTGRFFGATAMAPQLSPKKTWEGFAGGFLSTVLVVVFAGLYTPLHPGESLLLGLAIAVAGPLGDLFESLVKRDVQMKDSGRGIPGHGGILDRFDALLWAAVVSYFVLVAGLGY
;
A
#
# COMPACT_ATOMS: atom_id res chain seq x y z
N ALA A 1 -9.73 9.27 7.03
CA ALA A 1 -10.13 10.50 6.30
C ALA A 1 -9.91 10.38 4.79
N ALA A 2 -8.72 10.03 4.30
CA ALA A 2 -8.43 9.95 2.85
C ALA A 2 -9.33 8.98 2.05
N LEU A 3 -9.66 7.80 2.58
CA LEU A 3 -10.62 6.89 1.93
C LEU A 3 -12.02 7.52 1.77
N LEU A 4 -12.44 8.36 2.72
CA LEU A 4 -13.71 9.10 2.62
C LEU A 4 -13.63 10.20 1.57
N LEU A 5 -12.46 10.81 1.37
CA LEU A 5 -12.24 11.80 0.32
C LEU A 5 -12.27 11.13 -1.07
N LEU A 6 -11.62 9.98 -1.22
CA LEU A 6 -11.72 9.15 -2.43
C LEU A 6 -13.16 8.76 -2.74
N ARG A 7 -13.95 8.39 -1.72
CA ARG A 7 -15.36 8.04 -1.87
C ARG A 7 -16.23 9.18 -2.42
N ARG A 8 -15.79 10.44 -2.27
CA ARG A 8 -16.52 11.63 -2.74
C ARG A 8 -16.23 12.00 -4.19
N LEU A 9 -15.23 11.38 -4.82
CA LEU A 9 -14.97 11.55 -6.25
C LEU A 9 -16.09 10.88 -7.07
N ASP A 10 -16.25 11.28 -8.33
CA ASP A 10 -17.27 10.72 -9.22
C ASP A 10 -17.11 9.19 -9.41
N MET A 11 -15.86 8.74 -9.41
CA MET A 11 -15.49 7.31 -9.44
C MET A 11 -15.41 6.66 -8.05
N GLY A 12 -15.98 7.28 -7.01
CA GLY A 12 -15.53 7.11 -5.63
C GLY A 12 -15.54 5.68 -5.09
N THR A 13 -16.54 4.86 -5.41
CA THR A 13 -16.53 3.43 -5.03
C THR A 13 -15.36 2.69 -5.68
N ALA A 14 -15.19 2.91 -6.99
CA ALA A 14 -14.19 2.22 -7.78
C ALA A 14 -12.78 2.66 -7.37
N ALA A 15 -12.56 3.96 -7.12
CA ALA A 15 -11.29 4.47 -6.60
C ALA A 15 -10.91 3.82 -5.26
N VAL A 16 -11.85 3.73 -4.31
CA VAL A 16 -11.61 3.08 -3.01
C VAL A 16 -11.25 1.61 -3.19
N LEU A 17 -12.01 0.86 -4.01
CA LEU A 17 -11.74 -0.55 -4.26
C LEU A 17 -10.39 -0.76 -4.95
N THR A 18 -10.03 0.07 -5.93
CA THR A 18 -8.73 0.02 -6.61
C THR A 18 -7.58 0.17 -5.62
N VAL A 19 -7.66 1.13 -4.70
CA VAL A 19 -6.62 1.35 -3.68
C VAL A 19 -6.54 0.17 -2.71
N VAL A 20 -7.68 -0.32 -2.24
CA VAL A 20 -7.73 -1.46 -1.29
C VAL A 20 -7.15 -2.72 -1.93
N PHE A 21 -7.63 -3.12 -3.10
CA PHE A 21 -7.16 -4.32 -3.77
C PHE A 21 -5.70 -4.20 -4.22
N GLY A 22 -5.28 -3.03 -4.72
CA GLY A 22 -3.89 -2.78 -5.10
C GLY A 22 -2.92 -2.92 -3.91
N THR A 23 -3.29 -2.39 -2.75
CA THR A 23 -2.49 -2.50 -1.53
C THR A 23 -2.44 -3.94 -1.02
N TRP A 24 -3.59 -4.61 -0.91
CA TRP A 24 -3.67 -5.99 -0.41
C TRP A 24 -2.96 -7.00 -1.31
N ALA A 25 -3.07 -6.84 -2.63
CA ALA A 25 -2.33 -7.68 -3.57
C ALA A 25 -0.82 -7.46 -3.43
N GLY A 26 -0.39 -6.19 -3.27
CA GLY A 26 0.99 -5.83 -2.99
C GLY A 26 1.55 -6.52 -1.75
N ASP A 27 0.85 -6.41 -0.62
CA ASP A 27 1.27 -7.03 0.65
C ASP A 27 1.35 -8.56 0.55
N THR A 28 0.35 -9.16 -0.11
CA THR A 28 0.28 -10.60 -0.31
C THR A 28 1.46 -11.10 -1.16
N MET A 29 1.72 -10.44 -2.29
CA MET A 29 2.81 -10.81 -3.17
C MET A 29 4.17 -10.47 -2.57
N ALA A 30 4.30 -9.37 -1.82
CA ALA A 30 5.52 -9.05 -1.10
C ALA A 30 5.85 -10.10 -0.03
N TYR A 31 4.85 -10.60 0.68
CA TYR A 31 5.02 -11.69 1.63
C TYR A 31 5.48 -12.98 0.95
N PHE A 32 4.82 -13.41 -0.13
CA PHE A 32 5.19 -14.66 -0.81
C PHE A 32 6.55 -14.56 -1.49
N THR A 33 6.79 -13.50 -2.26
CA THR A 33 8.08 -13.32 -2.95
C THR A 33 9.22 -13.09 -1.97
N GLY A 34 9.00 -12.34 -0.89
CA GLY A 34 9.98 -12.18 0.18
C GLY A 34 10.25 -13.49 0.93
N ARG A 35 9.23 -14.33 1.14
CA ARG A 35 9.40 -15.62 1.82
C ARG A 35 10.14 -16.66 0.97
N PHE A 36 9.88 -16.72 -0.33
CA PHE A 36 10.46 -17.74 -1.21
C PHE A 36 11.78 -17.32 -1.85
N PHE A 37 11.93 -16.03 -2.18
CA PHE A 37 13.07 -15.50 -2.93
C PHE A 37 13.85 -14.43 -2.16
N GLY A 38 13.43 -14.06 -0.94
CA GLY A 38 14.08 -13.03 -0.15
C GLY A 38 15.48 -13.42 0.27
N ALA A 39 16.48 -12.72 -0.27
CA ALA A 39 17.88 -12.84 0.12
C ALA A 39 18.42 -11.55 0.72
N THR A 40 17.90 -10.40 0.28
CA THR A 40 18.46 -9.09 0.62
C THR A 40 17.49 -8.29 1.49
N ALA A 41 17.80 -8.18 2.79
CA ALA A 41 17.01 -7.37 3.70
C ALA A 41 17.03 -5.88 3.30
N MET A 42 15.85 -5.27 3.25
CA MET A 42 15.68 -3.87 2.84
C MET A 42 16.00 -2.89 3.98
N ALA A 43 15.48 -3.18 5.18
CA ALA A 43 15.63 -2.31 6.34
C ALA A 43 15.99 -3.13 7.59
N PRO A 44 17.24 -3.62 7.71
CA PRO A 44 17.63 -4.59 8.72
C PRO A 44 17.38 -4.13 10.16
N GLN A 45 17.54 -2.84 10.43
CA GLN A 45 17.37 -2.24 11.76
C GLN A 45 15.89 -2.03 12.13
N LEU A 46 15.02 -1.84 11.15
CA LEU A 46 13.60 -1.52 11.36
C LEU A 46 12.73 -2.77 11.28
N SER A 47 12.87 -3.49 10.16
CA SER A 47 12.11 -4.68 9.82
C SER A 47 13.00 -5.69 9.09
N PRO A 48 13.67 -6.60 9.81
CA PRO A 48 14.61 -7.57 9.24
C PRO A 48 13.93 -8.60 8.32
N LYS A 49 12.60 -8.68 8.32
CA LYS A 49 11.83 -9.60 7.47
C LYS A 49 11.46 -9.01 6.11
N LYS A 50 11.58 -7.69 5.91
CA LYS A 50 11.31 -7.06 4.61
C LYS A 50 12.53 -7.18 3.72
N THR A 51 12.32 -7.68 2.50
CA THR A 51 13.39 -7.89 1.52
C THR A 51 13.14 -7.08 0.26
N TRP A 52 14.21 -6.77 -0.48
CA TRP A 52 14.12 -6.08 -1.76
C TRP A 52 13.39 -6.92 -2.81
N GLU A 53 13.57 -8.25 -2.77
CA GLU A 53 12.87 -9.18 -3.66
C GLU A 53 11.37 -9.23 -3.35
N GLY A 54 11.02 -9.17 -2.06
CA GLY A 54 9.63 -9.02 -1.61
C GLY A 54 9.01 -7.73 -2.14
N PHE A 55 9.71 -6.61 -1.99
CA PHE A 55 9.24 -5.33 -2.52
C PHE A 55 9.05 -5.35 -4.05
N ALA A 56 9.99 -5.92 -4.80
CA ALA A 56 9.84 -6.02 -6.25
C ALA A 56 8.58 -6.83 -6.65
N GLY A 57 8.32 -7.95 -5.96
CA GLY A 57 7.12 -8.76 -6.19
C GLY A 57 5.82 -8.05 -5.82
N GLY A 58 5.79 -7.37 -4.67
CA GLY A 58 4.66 -6.56 -4.24
C GLY A 58 4.41 -5.40 -5.21
N PHE A 59 5.46 -4.68 -5.59
CA PHE A 59 5.42 -3.55 -6.52
C PHE A 59 4.78 -3.95 -7.86
N LEU A 60 5.28 -5.03 -8.47
CA LEU A 60 4.75 -5.53 -9.74
C LEU A 60 3.29 -5.93 -9.60
N SER A 61 2.92 -6.63 -8.53
CA SER A 61 1.54 -7.06 -8.30
C SER A 61 0.58 -5.89 -8.11
N THR A 62 0.95 -4.88 -7.31
CA THR A 62 0.15 -3.68 -7.11
C THR A 62 -0.10 -2.96 -8.42
N VAL A 63 0.95 -2.73 -9.23
CA VAL A 63 0.81 -2.07 -10.52
C VAL A 63 -0.14 -2.84 -11.45
N LEU A 64 0.04 -4.16 -11.56
CA LEU A 64 -0.82 -5.00 -12.41
C LEU A 64 -2.28 -4.97 -11.97
N VAL A 65 -2.54 -5.08 -10.66
CA VAL A 65 -3.90 -5.06 -10.11
C VAL A 65 -4.57 -3.71 -10.29
N VAL A 66 -3.84 -2.61 -10.10
CA VAL A 66 -4.39 -1.26 -10.28
C VAL A 66 -4.64 -0.96 -11.76
N VAL A 67 -3.75 -1.36 -12.67
CA VAL A 67 -3.98 -1.24 -14.12
C VAL A 67 -5.18 -2.07 -14.56
N PHE A 68 -5.32 -3.30 -14.05
CA PHE A 68 -6.47 -4.16 -14.34
C PHE A 68 -7.78 -3.59 -13.78
N ALA A 69 -7.77 -3.08 -12.54
CA ALA A 69 -8.92 -2.41 -11.95
C ALA A 69 -9.28 -1.13 -12.74
N GLY A 70 -8.28 -0.44 -13.28
CA GLY A 70 -8.40 0.72 -14.16
C GLY A 70 -9.32 0.49 -15.36
N LEU A 71 -9.36 -0.74 -15.90
CA LEU A 71 -10.24 -1.12 -17.01
C LEU A 71 -11.74 -0.98 -16.69
N TYR A 72 -12.10 -0.93 -15.40
CA TYR A 72 -13.46 -0.79 -14.90
C TYR A 72 -13.72 0.61 -14.32
N THR A 73 -12.83 1.56 -14.58
CA THR A 73 -12.91 2.95 -14.12
C THR A 73 -12.86 3.92 -15.30
N PRO A 74 -13.21 5.20 -15.12
CA PRO A 74 -13.00 6.22 -16.15
C PRO A 74 -11.53 6.61 -16.36
N LEU A 75 -10.57 5.94 -15.69
CA LEU A 75 -9.14 6.23 -15.86
C LEU A 75 -8.63 5.70 -17.20
N HIS A 76 -7.84 6.50 -17.88
CA HIS A 76 -7.05 6.04 -19.01
C HIS A 76 -5.96 5.04 -18.55
N PRO A 77 -5.44 4.19 -19.46
CA PRO A 77 -4.40 3.22 -19.11
C PRO A 77 -3.14 3.86 -18.48
N GLY A 78 -2.72 5.03 -18.98
CA GLY A 78 -1.56 5.75 -18.43
C GLY A 78 -1.81 6.30 -17.01
N GLU A 79 -3.04 6.69 -16.71
CA GLU A 79 -3.45 7.22 -15.41
C GLU A 79 -3.54 6.09 -14.38
N SER A 80 -4.08 4.95 -14.79
CA SER A 80 -4.11 3.73 -13.97
C SER A 80 -2.69 3.22 -13.68
N LEU A 81 -1.78 3.30 -14.66
CA LEU A 81 -0.37 2.98 -14.45
C LEU A 81 0.27 3.94 -13.44
N LEU A 82 0.07 5.26 -13.60
CA LEU A 82 0.60 6.26 -12.67
C LEU A 82 0.09 6.03 -11.24
N LEU A 83 -1.21 5.77 -11.08
CA LEU A 83 -1.82 5.46 -9.80
C LEU A 83 -1.23 4.18 -9.18
N GLY A 84 -1.06 3.13 -9.99
CA GLY A 84 -0.46 1.87 -9.55
C GLY A 84 0.98 2.04 -9.06
N LEU A 85 1.80 2.79 -9.81
CA LEU A 85 3.17 3.11 -9.42
C LEU A 85 3.21 3.91 -8.10
N ALA A 86 2.31 4.87 -7.94
CA ALA A 86 2.24 5.68 -6.73
C ALA A 86 1.87 4.84 -5.49
N ILE A 87 0.87 3.96 -5.60
CA ILE A 87 0.45 3.06 -4.51
C ILE A 87 1.57 2.07 -4.16
N ALA A 88 2.22 1.49 -5.18
CA ALA A 88 3.29 0.50 -5.02
C ALA A 88 4.51 1.04 -4.25
N VAL A 89 4.73 2.36 -4.26
CA VAL A 89 5.77 3.03 -3.47
C VAL A 89 5.22 3.49 -2.11
N ALA A 90 4.06 4.12 -2.11
CA ALA A 90 3.47 4.73 -0.91
C ALA A 90 3.14 3.71 0.18
N GLY A 91 2.59 2.54 -0.18
CA GLY A 91 2.25 1.48 0.78
C GLY A 91 3.46 1.01 1.59
N PRO A 92 4.53 0.50 0.94
CA PRO A 92 5.74 0.05 1.63
C PRO A 92 6.43 1.15 2.45
N LEU A 93 6.44 2.40 1.96
CA LEU A 93 6.97 3.54 2.72
C LEU A 93 6.15 3.81 3.99
N GLY A 94 4.83 3.70 3.91
CA GLY A 94 3.95 3.84 5.06
C GLY A 94 4.21 2.81 6.15
N ASP A 95 4.38 1.55 5.77
CA ASP A 95 4.68 0.45 6.67
C ASP A 95 6.12 0.57 7.27
N LEU A 96 7.08 1.09 6.49
CA LEU A 96 8.40 1.44 7.03
C LEU A 96 8.35 2.62 8.02
N PHE A 97 7.53 3.63 7.74
CA PHE A 97 7.31 4.74 8.65
C PHE A 97 6.66 4.28 9.97
N GLU A 98 5.66 3.41 9.92
CA GLU A 98 5.08 2.85 11.14
C GLU A 98 6.12 2.01 11.90
N SER A 99 6.93 1.22 11.18
CA SER A 99 8.05 0.48 11.76
C SER A 99 9.06 1.40 12.46
N LEU A 100 9.36 2.58 11.90
CA LEU A 100 10.21 3.60 12.53
C LEU A 100 9.60 4.11 13.83
N VAL A 101 8.35 4.57 13.78
CA VAL A 101 7.65 5.12 14.95
C VAL A 101 7.61 4.10 16.09
N LYS A 102 7.33 2.83 15.80
CA LYS A 102 7.35 1.72 16.77
C LYS A 102 8.71 1.59 17.47
N ARG A 103 9.82 1.72 16.73
CA ARG A 103 11.18 1.63 17.30
C ARG A 103 11.50 2.82 18.20
N ASP A 104 11.10 4.02 17.81
CA ASP A 104 11.34 5.24 18.58
C ASP A 104 10.61 5.22 19.93
N VAL A 105 9.39 4.69 19.97
CA VAL A 105 8.62 4.55 21.23
C VAL A 105 8.95 3.28 22.01
N GLN A 106 9.94 2.50 21.57
CA GLN A 106 10.35 1.22 22.16
C GLN A 106 9.21 0.19 22.30
N MET A 107 8.17 0.27 21.45
CA MET A 107 7.07 -0.69 21.42
C MET A 107 7.11 -1.52 20.14
N LYS A 108 6.80 -2.82 20.26
CA LYS A 108 6.82 -3.71 19.10
C LYS A 108 5.50 -3.70 18.33
N ASP A 109 4.38 -3.55 19.02
CA ASP A 109 3.04 -3.59 18.46
C ASP A 109 2.29 -2.30 18.80
N SER A 110 1.52 -1.77 17.86
CA SER A 110 0.75 -0.53 18.00
C SER A 110 -0.44 -0.65 18.98
N GLY A 111 -0.70 -1.86 19.50
CA GLY A 111 -1.71 -2.15 20.53
C GLY A 111 -2.10 -3.63 20.63
N ARG A 112 -3.06 -3.96 21.52
CA ARG A 112 -3.63 -5.31 21.69
C ARG A 112 -5.00 -5.45 21.00
N GLY A 113 -5.08 -5.04 19.74
CA GLY A 113 -6.37 -4.93 19.04
C GLY A 113 -6.97 -6.28 18.63
N ILE A 114 -6.15 -7.18 18.07
CA ILE A 114 -6.62 -8.48 17.55
C ILE A 114 -5.73 -9.60 18.10
N PRO A 115 -6.27 -10.59 18.84
CA PRO A 115 -5.51 -11.72 19.36
C PRO A 115 -4.73 -12.42 18.23
N GLY A 116 -3.40 -12.45 18.35
CA GLY A 116 -2.50 -13.08 17.37
C GLY A 116 -2.17 -12.28 16.11
N HIS A 117 -2.69 -11.06 15.95
CA HIS A 117 -2.55 -10.27 14.70
C HIS A 117 -1.92 -8.87 14.87
N GLY A 118 -1.56 -8.49 16.10
CA GLY A 118 -0.98 -7.18 16.42
C GLY A 118 -2.03 -6.10 16.72
N GLY A 119 -1.65 -4.85 16.50
CA GLY A 119 -2.54 -3.69 16.56
C GLY A 119 -3.41 -3.57 15.31
N ILE A 120 -4.56 -2.92 15.45
CA ILE A 120 -5.42 -2.57 14.31
C ILE A 120 -4.66 -1.65 13.34
N LEU A 121 -3.81 -0.77 13.86
CA LEU A 121 -3.02 0.16 13.05
C LEU A 121 -2.04 -0.57 12.11
N ASP A 122 -1.44 -1.68 12.56
CA ASP A 122 -0.53 -2.52 11.77
C ASP A 122 -1.21 -3.19 10.56
N ARG A 123 -2.53 -3.05 10.41
CA ARG A 123 -3.33 -3.59 9.29
C ARG A 123 -3.75 -2.53 8.28
N PHE A 124 -3.67 -1.27 8.68
CA PHE A 124 -4.17 -0.15 7.89
C PHE A 124 -3.09 0.87 7.57
N ASP A 125 -1.88 0.75 8.13
CA ASP A 125 -0.74 1.61 7.88
C ASP A 125 -0.43 1.78 6.38
N ALA A 126 -0.20 0.70 5.64
CA ALA A 126 0.07 0.74 4.20
C ALA A 126 -1.13 1.33 3.43
N LEU A 127 -2.35 0.95 3.80
CA LEU A 127 -3.58 1.43 3.15
C LEU A 127 -3.83 2.92 3.40
N LEU A 128 -3.51 3.43 4.58
CA LEU A 128 -3.68 4.83 4.94
C LEU A 128 -2.78 5.71 4.08
N TRP A 129 -1.52 5.33 3.92
CA TRP A 129 -0.56 6.04 3.07
C TRP A 129 -0.92 5.92 1.59
N ALA A 130 -1.28 4.72 1.13
CA ALA A 130 -1.77 4.50 -0.22
C ALA A 130 -3.01 5.37 -0.54
N ALA A 131 -3.95 5.49 0.39
CA ALA A 131 -5.16 6.30 0.21
C ALA A 131 -4.87 7.81 0.12
N VAL A 132 -3.94 8.32 0.94
CA VAL A 132 -3.52 9.73 0.88
C VAL A 132 -2.88 10.04 -0.47
N VAL A 133 -1.91 9.23 -0.89
CA VAL A 133 -1.21 9.44 -2.17
C VAL A 133 -2.16 9.29 -3.35
N SER A 134 -3.03 8.28 -3.34
CA SER A 134 -4.02 8.07 -4.40
C SER A 134 -4.96 9.25 -4.55
N TYR A 135 -5.40 9.86 -3.44
CA TYR A 135 -6.25 11.04 -3.50
C TYR A 135 -5.55 12.21 -4.19
N PHE A 136 -4.29 12.50 -3.83
CA PHE A 136 -3.53 13.57 -4.49
C PHE A 136 -3.21 13.28 -5.96
N VAL A 137 -2.90 12.02 -6.30
CA VAL A 137 -2.68 11.63 -7.70
C VAL A 137 -3.94 11.85 -8.53
N LEU A 138 -5.11 11.41 -8.03
CA LEU A 138 -6.37 11.55 -8.75
C LEU A 138 -6.82 13.01 -8.87
N VAL A 139 -6.81 13.77 -7.77
CA VAL A 139 -7.31 15.14 -7.76
C VAL A 139 -6.31 16.14 -8.35
N ALA A 140 -5.09 16.17 -7.80
CA ALA A 140 -4.11 17.18 -8.18
C ALA A 140 -3.31 16.79 -9.44
N GLY A 141 -3.08 15.49 -9.65
CA GLY A 141 -2.32 14.99 -10.80
C GLY A 141 -3.17 14.80 -12.05
N LEU A 142 -4.42 14.34 -11.89
CA LEU A 142 -5.26 13.87 -13.00
C LEU A 142 -6.59 14.64 -13.16
N GLY A 143 -6.97 15.47 -12.17
CA GLY A 143 -8.14 16.34 -12.25
C GLY A 143 -9.50 15.68 -12.01
N TYR A 144 -9.52 14.55 -11.28
CA TYR A 144 -10.74 13.84 -10.86
C TYR A 144 -11.33 14.36 -9.54
#